data_AF-A0A258QT77-F1
#
_entry.id   AF-A0A258QT77-F1
#
_cell.length_a   1.000
_cell.length_b   1.000
_cell.length_c   1.000
_cell.angle_alpha   90.00
_cell.angle_beta   90.00
_cell.angle_gamma   90.00
#
_symmetry.space_group_name_H-M   'P 1'
#
loop_
_entity.id
_entity.type
_entity.pdbx_description
1 polymer ?
#
loop_
_entity_poly.entity_id
_entity_poly.type
_entity_poly.pdbx_seq_one_letter_code
_entity_poly.pdbx_strand_id
1 'polypeptide(L)'
;LAAPPDVFLVALQNNADILISDINEPKIAPRIPAWFSKRVAARTFVLFPIVVKGKPIGLIYADSPHPGDIAIPEKELSLLKSLRNQAVLAIRQSL
;
A
#
# COMPACT_ATOMS: atom_id res chain seq x y z
N LEU A 1 23.67 -5.10 4.74
CA LEU A 1 23.02 -5.49 3.47
C LEU A 1 21.60 -4.91 3.51
N ALA A 2 21.34 -3.82 2.81
CA ALA A 2 19.97 -3.30 2.71
C ALA A 2 19.14 -4.36 1.97
N ALA A 3 18.05 -4.83 2.56
CA ALA A 3 17.13 -5.72 1.87
C ALA A 3 16.64 -5.02 0.58
N PRO A 4 16.43 -5.75 -0.53
CA PRO A 4 15.85 -5.18 -1.74
C PRO A 4 14.56 -4.44 -1.38
N PRO A 5 14.30 -3.25 -1.96
CA PRO A 5 13.11 -2.49 -1.61
C PRO A 5 11.87 -3.31 -1.94
N ASP A 6 11.12 -3.62 -0.88
CA ASP A 6 9.85 -4.33 -0.94
C ASP A 6 8.71 -3.36 -1.30
N VAL A 7 7.54 -3.90 -1.64
CA VAL A 7 6.40 -3.10 -2.10
C VAL A 7 5.92 -2.06 -1.07
N PHE A 8 6.07 -2.30 0.24
CA PHE A 8 5.69 -1.35 1.28
C PHE A 8 6.67 -0.17 1.32
N LEU A 9 7.97 -0.47 1.25
CA LEU A 9 8.99 0.56 1.19
C LEU A 9 8.88 1.38 -0.10
N VAL A 10 8.64 0.74 -1.24
CA VAL A 10 8.45 1.41 -2.53
C VAL A 10 7.25 2.36 -2.49
N ALA A 11 6.12 1.95 -1.91
CA ALA A 11 4.95 2.82 -1.75
C ALA A 11 5.28 4.09 -0.96
N LEU A 12 5.99 3.93 0.16
CA LEU A 12 6.36 5.05 1.03
C LEU A 12 7.41 5.97 0.40
N GLN A 13 8.46 5.41 -0.21
CA GLN A 13 9.56 6.18 -0.81
C GLN A 13 9.10 6.98 -2.02
N ASN A 14 8.22 6.40 -2.84
CA ASN A 14 7.76 7.05 -4.07
C ASN A 14 6.44 7.80 -3.88
N ASN A 15 5.87 7.80 -2.66
CA ASN A 15 4.53 8.31 -2.39
C ASN A 15 3.49 7.79 -3.41
N ALA A 16 3.57 6.50 -3.70
CA ALA A 16 2.81 5.84 -4.75
C ALA A 16 1.72 4.94 -4.15
N ASP A 17 0.50 5.08 -4.66
CA ASP A 17 -0.58 4.15 -4.36
C ASP A 17 -0.32 2.84 -5.10
N ILE A 18 -0.41 1.71 -4.40
CA ILE A 18 -0.15 0.38 -4.96
C ILE A 18 -1.37 -0.51 -4.74
N LEU A 19 -1.79 -1.19 -5.80
CA LEU A 19 -2.70 -2.34 -5.75
C LEU A 19 -1.91 -3.58 -6.16
N ILE A 20 -1.87 -4.57 -5.28
CA ILE A 20 -1.34 -5.90 -5.57
C ILE A 20 -2.53 -6.83 -5.80
N SER A 21 -2.73 -7.26 -7.04
CA SER A 21 -3.81 -8.17 -7.42
C SER A 21 -3.55 -9.61 -6.99
N ASP A 22 -2.29 -10.05 -7.05
CA ASP A 22 -1.85 -11.34 -6.49
C ASP A 22 -0.38 -11.28 -6.02
N ILE A 23 -0.13 -11.62 -4.75
CA ILE A 23 1.22 -11.68 -4.18
C ILE A 23 2.11 -12.78 -4.77
N ASN A 24 1.54 -13.80 -5.43
CA ASN A 24 2.30 -14.89 -6.06
C ASN A 24 2.67 -14.60 -7.52
N GLU A 25 2.22 -13.47 -8.09
CA GLU A 25 2.63 -13.11 -9.45
C GLU A 25 4.17 -13.09 -9.54
N PRO A 26 4.81 -13.75 -10.54
CA PRO A 26 6.26 -13.92 -10.57
C PRO A 26 7.07 -12.62 -10.50
N LYS A 27 6.49 -11.51 -10.98
CA LYS A 27 7.11 -10.18 -10.94
C LYS A 27 6.99 -9.51 -9.56
N ILE A 28 5.97 -9.88 -8.77
CA ILE A 28 5.62 -9.29 -7.49
C ILE A 28 6.17 -10.10 -6.33
N ALA A 29 6.09 -11.43 -6.39
CA ALA A 29 6.48 -12.33 -5.30
C ALA A 29 7.89 -12.03 -4.70
N PRO A 30 8.93 -11.72 -5.50
CA PRO A 30 10.25 -11.35 -4.96
C PRO A 30 10.27 -10.03 -4.17
N ARG A 31 9.26 -9.18 -4.35
CA ARG A 31 9.08 -7.87 -3.70
C ARG A 31 8.16 -7.93 -2.49
N ILE A 32 7.54 -9.09 -2.21
CA ILE A 32 6.69 -9.29 -1.03
C ILE A 32 7.59 -9.63 0.16
N PRO A 33 7.51 -8.89 1.28
CA PRO A 33 8.31 -9.20 2.45
C PRO A 33 7.99 -10.57 3.03
N ALA A 34 9.01 -11.28 3.49
CA ALA A 34 8.84 -12.57 4.15
C ALA A 34 7.97 -12.51 5.41
N TRP A 35 7.93 -11.36 6.12
CA TRP A 35 7.06 -11.19 7.28
C TRP A 35 5.59 -11.18 6.87
N PHE A 36 5.28 -10.62 5.69
CA PHE A 36 3.92 -10.48 5.20
C PHE A 36 3.39 -11.86 4.78
N SER A 37 4.11 -12.53 3.89
CA SER A 37 3.71 -13.85 3.38
C SER A 37 3.63 -14.93 4.45
N LYS A 38 4.37 -14.79 5.56
CA LYS A 38 4.35 -15.76 6.68
C LYS A 38 3.28 -15.48 7.73
N ARG A 39 2.79 -14.25 7.86
CA ARG A 39 1.93 -13.84 8.99
C ARG A 39 0.55 -13.33 8.57
N VAL A 40 0.41 -12.91 7.32
CA VAL A 40 -0.83 -12.32 6.81
C VAL A 40 -1.42 -13.28 5.79
N ALA A 41 -2.66 -13.72 6.02
CA ALA A 41 -3.40 -14.59 5.12
C ALA A 41 -4.04 -13.79 3.97
N ALA A 42 -3.27 -12.90 3.34
CA ALA A 42 -3.71 -12.03 2.26
C ALA A 42 -3.09 -12.48 0.93
N ARG A 43 -3.89 -12.42 -0.13
CA ARG A 43 -3.45 -12.71 -1.50
C ARG A 43 -3.47 -11.47 -2.38
N THR A 44 -4.30 -10.49 -2.05
CA THR A 44 -4.40 -9.19 -2.70
C THR A 44 -4.46 -8.11 -1.63
N PHE A 45 -3.92 -6.92 -1.91
CA PHE A 45 -3.99 -5.79 -0.98
C PHE A 45 -3.72 -4.45 -1.68
N VAL A 46 -4.11 -3.37 -1.00
CA VAL A 46 -3.83 -1.98 -1.39
C VAL A 46 -3.00 -1.26 -0.35
N LEU A 47 -2.14 -0.36 -0.82
CA LEU A 47 -1.32 0.54 -0.03
C LEU A 47 -1.56 1.97 -0.49
N PHE A 48 -2.00 2.83 0.43
CA PHE A 48 -2.06 4.27 0.21
C PHE A 48 -1.12 4.95 1.21
N PRO A 49 0.02 5.51 0.79
CA PRO A 49 0.97 6.11 1.70
C PRO A 49 0.48 7.42 2.28
N ILE A 50 0.76 7.63 3.57
CA ILE A 50 0.57 8.88 4.27
C ILE A 50 1.94 9.53 4.44
N VAL A 51 2.24 10.49 3.57
CA VAL A 51 3.50 11.24 3.58
C VAL A 51 3.21 12.71 3.90
N VAL A 52 3.82 13.23 4.97
CA VAL A 52 3.63 14.62 5.42
C VAL A 52 4.96 15.34 5.35
N LYS A 53 5.02 16.48 4.63
CA LYS A 53 6.24 17.28 4.44
C LYS A 53 7.44 16.43 3.95
N GLY A 54 7.18 15.47 3.06
CA GLY A 54 8.21 14.56 2.52
C GLY A 54 8.63 13.42 3.47
N LYS A 55 8.09 13.36 4.69
CA LYS A 55 8.37 12.30 5.65
C LYS A 55 7.23 11.25 5.62
N PRO A 56 7.53 9.96 5.37
CA PRO A 56 6.54 8.90 5.49
C PRO A 56 6.12 8.74 6.96
N ILE A 57 4.82 8.80 7.21
CA ILE A 57 4.21 8.66 8.56
C ILE A 57 3.52 7.30 8.72
N GLY A 58 2.98 6.75 7.63
CA GLY A 58 2.31 5.44 7.66
C GLY A 58 1.69 5.05 6.32
N LEU A 59 0.85 4.01 6.37
CA LEU A 59 0.11 3.45 5.23
C LEU A 59 -1.36 3.27 5.63
N ILE A 60 -2.29 3.57 4.74
CA ILE A 60 -3.64 3.01 4.78
C ILE A 60 -3.56 1.67 4.03
N TYR A 61 -4.03 0.61 4.69
CA TYR A 61 -3.91 -0.77 4.23
C TYR A 61 -5.29 -1.45 4.24
N ALA A 62 -5.56 -2.22 3.19
CA ALA A 62 -6.68 -3.15 3.13
C ALA A 62 -6.30 -4.38 2.29
N ASP A 63 -6.76 -5.56 2.68
CA ASP A 63 -6.42 -6.84 2.08
C ASP A 63 -7.61 -7.79 1.90
N SER A 64 -7.39 -8.85 1.12
CA SER A 64 -8.35 -9.95 0.98
C SER A 64 -7.61 -11.28 0.76
N PRO A 65 -8.18 -12.42 1.19
CA PRO A 65 -7.54 -13.72 1.13
C PRO A 65 -7.53 -14.36 -0.27
N HIS A 66 -8.19 -13.83 -1.30
CA HIS A 66 -8.09 -14.37 -2.65
C HIS A 66 -7.58 -13.36 -3.68
N PRO A 67 -6.81 -13.81 -4.69
CA PRO A 67 -6.35 -12.96 -5.77
C PRO A 67 -7.51 -12.25 -6.47
N GLY A 68 -7.34 -10.96 -6.75
CA GLY A 68 -8.33 -10.16 -7.48
C GLY A 68 -9.61 -9.80 -6.72
N ASP A 69 -9.78 -10.23 -5.46
CA ASP A 69 -10.93 -9.84 -4.62
C ASP A 69 -11.02 -8.31 -4.44
N ILE A 70 -9.87 -7.62 -4.44
CA ILE A 70 -9.82 -6.17 -4.44
C ILE A 70 -9.80 -5.69 -5.89
N ALA A 71 -10.99 -5.47 -6.42
CA ALA A 71 -11.20 -4.75 -7.67
C ALA A 71 -11.77 -3.37 -7.33
N ILE A 72 -10.99 -2.31 -7.60
CA ILE A 72 -11.40 -0.94 -7.31
C ILE A 72 -11.65 -0.23 -8.65
N PRO A 73 -12.93 0.01 -9.01
CA PRO A 73 -13.28 0.87 -10.13
C PRO A 73 -12.60 2.24 -10.03
N GLU A 74 -12.28 2.86 -11.16
CA GLU A 74 -11.57 4.13 -11.22
C GLU A 74 -12.22 5.23 -10.36
N LYS A 75 -13.56 5.27 -10.34
CA LYS A 75 -14.33 6.22 -9.52
C LYS A 75 -14.08 6.01 -8.02
N GLU A 76 -14.07 4.76 -7.55
CA GLU A 76 -13.83 4.43 -6.15
C GLU A 76 -12.36 4.68 -5.77
N LEU A 77 -11.43 4.42 -6.69
CA LEU A 77 -10.02 4.75 -6.50
C LEU A 77 -9.82 6.25 -6.30
N SER A 78 -10.56 7.09 -7.03
CA SER A 78 -10.54 8.54 -6.84
C SER A 78 -11.04 8.96 -5.45
N LEU A 79 -12.08 8.29 -4.94
CA LEU A 79 -12.58 8.53 -3.58
C LEU A 79 -11.56 8.12 -2.51
N LEU A 80 -10.91 6.96 -2.67
CA LEU A 80 -9.85 6.50 -1.76
C LEU A 80 -8.65 7.45 -1.75
N LYS A 81 -8.23 7.94 -2.93
CA LYS A 81 -7.18 8.98 -3.04
C LYS A 81 -7.59 10.27 -2.33
N SER A 82 -8.84 10.67 -2.48
CA SER A 82 -9.40 11.85 -1.80
C SER A 82 -9.38 11.66 -0.28
N LEU A 83 -9.81 10.50 0.22
CA LEU A 83 -9.75 10.13 1.63
C LEU A 83 -8.31 10.18 2.18
N ARG A 84 -7.37 9.55 1.47
CA ARG A 84 -5.93 9.59 1.83
C ARG A 84 -5.43 11.03 1.92
N ASN A 85 -5.78 11.88 0.97
CA ASN A 85 -5.38 13.30 0.99
C ASN A 85 -5.96 14.04 2.20
N GLN A 86 -7.22 13.78 2.57
CA GLN A 86 -7.81 14.36 3.77
C GLN A 86 -7.09 13.91 5.05
N ALA A 87 -6.75 12.62 5.14
CA ALA A 87 -5.97 12.11 6.27
C ALA A 87 -4.59 12.79 6.38
N VAL A 88 -3.88 12.98 5.25
CA VAL A 88 -2.60 13.71 5.21
C VAL A 88 -2.75 15.14 5.71
N LEU A 89 -3.81 15.85 5.29
CA LEU A 89 -4.07 17.23 5.71
C LEU A 89 -4.39 17.30 7.21
N ALA A 90 -5.24 16.41 7.71
CA ALA A 90 -5.59 16.36 9.13
C ALA A 90 -4.36 16.10 10.00
N ILE A 91 -3.55 15.09 9.64
CA ILE A 91 -2.31 14.77 10.38
C ILE A 91 -1.32 15.93 10.32
N ARG A 92 -1.19 16.61 9.18
CA ARG A 92 -0.33 17.79 9.04
C ARG A 92 -0.75 18.94 9.96
N GLN A 93 -2.04 19.13 10.22
CA GLN A 93 -2.54 20.19 11.10
C GLN A 93 -2.28 19.88 12.58
N SER A 94 -2.19 18.60 12.95
CA SER A 94 -1.88 18.17 14.31
C SER A 94 -0.38 18.09 14.62
N LEU A 95 0.50 18.30 13.62
CA LEU A 95 1.96 18.24 13.72
C LEU A 95 2.63 19.60 13.51
#